data_AF-A0A3M2B7P0-F1
#
_entry.id   AF-A0A3M2B7P0-F1
#
_cell.length_a   1.000
_cell.length_b   1.000
_cell.length_c   1.000
_cell.angle_alpha   90.00
_cell.angle_beta   90.00
_cell.angle_gamma   90.00
#
_symmetry.space_group_name_H-M   'P 1'
#
loop_
_entity.id
_entity.type
_entity.pdbx_description
1 polymer ?
#
loop_
_entity_poly.entity_id
_entity_poly.type
_entity_poly.pdbx_seq_one_letter_code
_entity_poly.pdbx_strand_id
1 'polypeptide(L)'
;MLQNCRVNRCNRLPELLCVTHATSVRRPRSNSLPGGKMTTPASKSEQFNRLPCALVWNSFHGRAATQGVIMRKSIAREQGFTLVEIMVVVLIIGILVSLALPSWMNARARAQTRTCVTNLRQIHQAKEMYALATRTSNGASVNMSDLVPNYLQAEPFCPAGGGAPYTVNPIGTPPTCPTGLPGHTFDWNGN
;
A
#
# COMPACT_ATOMS: atom_id res chain seq x y z
N MET A 1 -41.97 8.64 18.08
CA MET A 1 -42.11 7.97 16.77
C MET A 1 -42.26 9.05 15.71
N LEU A 2 -41.23 9.30 14.90
CA LEU A 2 -41.38 10.08 13.66
C LEU A 2 -40.61 9.35 12.55
N GLN A 3 -41.38 8.66 11.71
CA GLN A 3 -40.97 8.02 10.47
C GLN A 3 -40.40 9.06 9.48
N ASN A 4 -39.26 8.71 8.88
CA ASN A 4 -38.69 9.42 7.74
C ASN A 4 -39.31 8.89 6.42
N CYS A 5 -39.94 9.80 5.69
CA CYS A 5 -40.30 9.63 4.28
C CYS A 5 -39.22 10.26 3.40
N ARG A 6 -38.57 9.48 2.52
CA ARG A 6 -38.53 9.73 1.07
C ARG A 6 -37.60 8.76 0.35
N VAL A 7 -38.21 7.86 -0.41
CA VAL A 7 -37.67 7.29 -1.64
C VAL A 7 -38.68 7.69 -2.73
N ASN A 8 -38.24 8.50 -3.70
CA ASN A 8 -38.72 8.54 -5.10
C ASN A 8 -38.44 9.90 -5.75
N ARG A 9 -37.34 9.98 -6.50
CA ARG A 9 -37.29 10.60 -7.84
C ARG A 9 -35.94 10.31 -8.52
N CYS A 10 -35.84 9.13 -9.13
CA CYS A 10 -34.93 8.88 -10.25
C CYS A 10 -35.80 8.74 -11.51
N ASN A 11 -35.81 9.78 -12.36
CA ASN A 11 -36.01 9.69 -13.82
C ASN A 11 -36.23 11.09 -14.42
N ARG A 12 -35.17 11.71 -14.96
CA ARG A 12 -35.17 12.40 -16.26
C ARG A 12 -33.81 13.02 -16.58
N LEU A 13 -33.28 12.58 -17.71
CA LEU A 13 -32.38 13.28 -18.66
C LEU A 13 -30.87 13.32 -18.36
N PRO A 14 -30.05 13.42 -19.43
CA PRO A 14 -28.71 12.83 -19.54
C PRO A 14 -27.59 13.88 -19.51
N GLU A 15 -26.35 13.39 -19.66
CA GLU A 15 -25.10 14.13 -19.92
C GLU A 15 -24.42 14.79 -18.71
N LEU A 16 -23.23 14.22 -18.42
CA LEU A 16 -22.01 14.80 -17.84
C LEU A 16 -22.05 15.60 -16.53
N LEU A 17 -21.07 15.24 -15.67
CA LEU A 17 -20.55 15.98 -14.50
C LEU A 17 -21.43 15.95 -13.23
N CYS A 18 -21.10 15.06 -12.30
CA CYS A 18 -21.14 15.45 -10.89
C CYS A 18 -20.01 14.84 -10.05
N VAL A 19 -19.33 15.78 -9.42
CA VAL A 19 -18.20 15.71 -8.49
C VAL A 19 -18.64 15.12 -7.13
N THR A 20 -17.74 14.37 -6.52
CA THR A 20 -17.59 13.99 -5.10
C THR A 20 -18.76 14.18 -4.12
N HIS A 21 -19.15 13.13 -3.39
CA HIS A 21 -19.55 13.28 -1.99
C HIS A 21 -19.17 12.05 -1.15
N ALA A 22 -18.31 12.31 -0.16
CA ALA A 22 -17.80 11.37 0.81
C ALA A 22 -18.80 11.10 1.95
N THR A 23 -18.69 9.88 2.44
CA THR A 23 -19.36 9.24 3.58
C THR A 23 -19.25 10.03 4.89
N SER A 24 -20.37 10.24 5.58
CA SER A 24 -20.40 10.73 6.96
C SER A 24 -20.05 9.60 7.93
N VAL A 25 -19.00 9.75 8.74
CA VAL A 25 -18.70 8.86 9.88
C VAL A 25 -19.02 9.62 11.18
N ARG A 26 -19.98 9.11 11.95
CA ARG A 26 -20.28 9.57 13.33
C ARG A 26 -19.22 9.02 14.29
N ARG A 27 -18.66 9.87 15.16
CA ARG A 27 -17.80 9.45 16.29
C ARG A 27 -18.65 8.98 17.48
N PRO A 28 -18.18 8.02 18.30
CA PRO A 28 -18.85 7.63 19.54
C PRO A 28 -18.57 8.63 20.68
N ARG A 29 -19.48 8.63 21.65
CA ARG A 29 -19.55 9.51 22.84
C ARG A 29 -18.77 8.86 23.99
N SER A 30 -17.73 9.52 24.52
CA SER A 30 -16.97 9.05 25.69
C SER A 30 -17.65 9.48 26.99
N ASN A 31 -18.04 8.53 27.83
CA ASN A 31 -18.42 8.78 29.22
C ASN A 31 -17.18 8.78 30.12
N SER A 32 -17.13 9.74 31.03
CA SER A 32 -16.06 10.04 31.98
C SER A 32 -16.13 9.24 33.28
N LEU A 33 -14.98 8.78 33.77
CA LEU A 33 -14.74 8.32 35.15
C LEU A 33 -13.51 9.03 35.72
N PRO A 34 -13.48 9.40 37.03
CA PRO A 34 -12.41 10.21 37.61
C PRO A 34 -11.39 9.37 38.40
N GLY A 35 -10.13 9.78 38.34
CA GLY A 35 -9.12 9.43 39.36
C GLY A 35 -7.81 8.85 38.81
N GLY A 36 -6.72 9.61 38.97
CA GLY A 36 -5.35 9.11 38.80
C GLY A 36 -4.48 9.98 37.89
N LYS A 37 -3.68 10.87 38.48
CA LYS A 37 -2.68 11.67 37.76
C LYS A 37 -1.48 10.78 37.43
N MET A 38 -1.14 10.67 36.14
CA MET A 38 0.21 10.33 35.72
C MET A 38 0.63 11.29 34.61
N THR A 39 1.58 12.15 34.94
CA THR A 39 2.23 13.09 34.04
C THR A 39 3.12 12.35 33.07
N THR A 40 2.75 12.30 31.79
CA THR A 40 3.64 11.93 30.68
C THR A 40 4.03 13.18 29.90
N PRO A 41 5.29 13.29 29.44
CA PRO A 41 5.81 14.49 28.78
C PRO A 41 5.09 14.76 27.47
N ALA A 42 4.92 16.04 27.17
CA ALA A 42 4.29 16.56 25.98
C ALA A 42 5.03 16.13 24.70
N SER A 43 4.53 15.11 24.00
CA SER A 43 4.77 14.95 22.57
C SER A 43 3.62 15.58 21.80
N LYS A 44 3.89 16.77 21.25
CA LYS A 44 3.04 17.50 20.31
C LYS A 44 2.62 16.60 19.15
N SER A 45 1.42 16.02 19.18
CA SER A 45 0.83 15.34 18.00
C SER A 45 -0.55 15.88 17.60
N GLU A 46 -1.02 16.97 18.20
CA GLU A 46 -2.30 17.59 17.86
C GLU A 46 -2.12 18.92 17.13
N GLN A 47 -1.70 18.89 15.87
CA GLN A 47 -1.91 20.06 15.00
C GLN A 47 -1.80 19.81 13.48
N PHE A 48 -1.94 18.57 13.01
CA PHE A 48 -1.80 18.25 11.58
C PHE A 48 -3.07 17.70 10.93
N ASN A 49 -4.26 18.12 11.37
CA ASN A 49 -5.47 17.70 10.67
C ASN A 49 -6.63 18.71 10.72
N ARG A 50 -6.36 19.94 10.25
CA ARG A 50 -7.36 20.92 9.80
C ARG A 50 -6.76 21.98 8.87
N LEU A 51 -6.05 21.56 7.81
CA LEU A 51 -5.68 22.48 6.74
C LEU A 51 -6.09 21.86 5.39
N PRO A 52 -6.79 22.60 4.51
CA PRO A 52 -7.11 22.13 3.18
C PRO A 52 -5.82 21.87 2.38
N CYS A 53 -5.79 20.81 1.56
CA CYS A 53 -4.67 20.46 0.66
C CYS A 53 -4.22 21.60 -0.28
N ALA A 54 -4.97 22.70 -0.37
CA ALA A 54 -4.63 23.87 -1.17
C ALA A 54 -3.49 24.74 -0.60
N LEU A 55 -3.03 24.52 0.65
CA LEU A 55 -2.03 25.41 1.29
C LEU A 55 -0.62 24.85 1.46
N VAL A 56 -0.36 23.56 1.21
CA VAL A 56 1.03 23.04 1.27
C VAL A 56 1.77 23.21 -0.06
N TRP A 57 1.06 23.48 -1.16
CA TRP A 57 1.71 23.80 -2.45
C TRP A 57 2.22 25.25 -2.54
N ASN A 58 1.67 26.17 -1.74
CA ASN A 58 1.83 27.61 -1.93
C ASN A 58 2.98 28.25 -1.12
N SER A 59 3.88 27.46 -0.53
CA SER A 59 5.02 28.00 0.25
C SER A 59 6.38 27.85 -0.43
N PHE A 60 6.45 27.42 -1.68
CA PHE A 60 7.70 27.38 -2.45
C PHE A 60 7.76 28.35 -3.65
N HIS A 61 6.73 29.19 -3.85
CA HIS A 61 6.78 30.27 -4.82
C HIS A 61 7.00 31.59 -4.09
N GLY A 62 8.28 31.93 -3.93
CA GLY A 62 8.73 33.22 -3.44
C GLY A 62 8.10 34.37 -4.21
N ARG A 63 7.76 35.42 -3.47
CA ARG A 63 7.40 36.73 -4.01
C ARG A 63 8.62 37.25 -4.78
N ALA A 64 8.44 37.53 -6.06
CA ALA A 64 9.38 38.36 -6.81
C ALA A 64 8.59 39.42 -7.56
N ALA A 65 8.78 40.66 -7.14
CA ALA A 65 8.27 41.85 -7.79
C ALA A 65 8.72 41.87 -9.26
N THR A 66 7.77 42.06 -10.18
CA THR A 66 8.04 42.34 -11.58
C THR A 66 8.57 43.76 -11.73
N GLN A 67 9.89 43.93 -11.70
CA GLN A 67 10.55 45.07 -12.34
C GLN A 67 11.03 44.62 -13.72
N GLY A 68 10.49 45.27 -14.75
CA GLY A 68 10.88 45.06 -16.13
C GLY A 68 12.31 45.54 -16.36
N VAL A 69 13.27 44.64 -16.26
CA VAL A 69 14.60 44.79 -16.86
C VAL A 69 14.52 44.16 -18.23
N ILE A 70 14.77 44.94 -19.29
CA ILE A 70 14.92 44.43 -20.65
C ILE A 70 16.19 43.55 -20.66
N MET A 71 16.01 42.26 -20.35
CA MET A 71 17.06 41.26 -20.47
C MET A 71 17.41 41.14 -21.95
N ARG A 72 18.54 41.72 -22.33
CA ARG A 72 19.24 41.35 -23.57
C ARG A 72 19.54 39.86 -23.46
N LYS A 73 18.77 39.03 -24.17
CA LYS A 73 19.00 37.60 -24.29
C LYS A 73 20.40 37.40 -24.86
N SER A 74 21.38 37.18 -24.00
CA SER A 74 22.67 36.64 -24.43
C SER A 74 22.35 35.32 -25.10
N ILE A 75 22.56 35.23 -26.41
CA ILE A 75 22.49 33.97 -27.13
C ILE A 75 23.63 33.14 -26.55
N ALA A 76 23.32 32.37 -25.50
CA ALA A 76 24.21 31.33 -25.00
C ALA A 76 24.45 30.43 -26.20
N ARG A 77 25.71 30.36 -26.65
CA ARG A 77 26.09 29.47 -27.73
C ARG A 77 25.79 28.06 -27.24
N GLU A 78 24.72 27.47 -27.76
CA GLU A 78 24.42 26.07 -27.51
C GLU A 78 25.59 25.26 -28.07
N GLN A 79 26.38 24.71 -27.16
CA GLN A 79 27.44 23.77 -27.50
C GLN A 79 26.74 22.46 -27.89
N GLY A 80 26.83 22.10 -29.17
CA GLY A 80 26.29 20.84 -29.67
C GLY A 80 27.06 19.66 -29.07
N PHE A 81 26.32 18.65 -28.60
CA PHE A 81 26.89 17.35 -28.22
C PHE A 81 27.71 16.80 -29.38
N THR A 82 28.97 16.46 -29.12
CA THR A 82 29.77 15.77 -30.13
C THR A 82 29.25 14.34 -30.27
N LEU A 83 29.24 13.79 -31.50
CA LEU A 83 28.83 12.40 -31.75
C LEU A 83 29.68 11.42 -30.92
N VAL A 84 30.97 11.76 -30.73
CA VAL A 84 31.93 10.99 -29.94
C VAL A 84 31.54 10.93 -28.46
N GLU A 85 31.05 12.03 -27.91
CA GLU A 85 30.64 12.12 -26.50
C GLU A 85 29.44 11.21 -26.20
N ILE A 86 28.51 11.06 -27.14
CA ILE A 86 27.40 10.10 -26.99
C ILE A 86 27.87 8.65 -27.19
N MET A 87 28.81 8.40 -28.11
CA MET A 87 29.32 7.04 -28.37
C MET A 87 30.02 6.41 -27.17
N VAL A 88 30.90 7.17 -26.50
CA VAL A 88 31.61 6.63 -25.32
C VAL A 88 30.67 6.37 -24.15
N VAL A 89 29.61 7.17 -24.00
CA VAL A 89 28.62 7.01 -22.92
C VAL A 89 27.82 5.72 -23.09
N VAL A 90 27.32 5.44 -24.30
CA VAL A 90 26.57 4.19 -24.54
C VAL A 90 27.45 2.95 -24.41
N LEU A 91 28.75 3.06 -24.75
CA LEU A 91 29.73 1.99 -24.56
C LEU A 91 29.87 1.63 -23.07
N ILE A 92 30.04 2.63 -22.20
CA ILE A 92 30.21 2.40 -20.76
C ILE A 92 28.91 1.88 -20.13
N ILE A 93 27.75 2.44 -20.49
CA ILE A 93 26.45 1.96 -20.00
C ILE A 93 26.23 0.49 -20.40
N GLY A 94 26.61 0.10 -21.63
CA GLY A 94 26.50 -1.29 -22.09
C GLY A 94 27.27 -2.28 -21.21
N ILE A 95 28.51 -1.94 -20.84
CA ILE A 95 29.33 -2.76 -19.94
C ILE A 95 28.68 -2.87 -18.56
N LEU A 96 28.22 -1.76 -17.98
CA LEU A 96 27.59 -1.76 -16.64
C LEU A 96 26.31 -2.61 -16.61
N VAL A 97 25.45 -2.47 -17.61
CA VAL A 97 24.18 -3.22 -17.71
C VAL A 97 24.44 -4.72 -17.86
N SER A 98 25.47 -5.11 -18.62
CA SER A 98 25.82 -6.53 -18.84
C SER A 98 26.11 -7.28 -17.53
N LEU A 99 26.71 -6.59 -16.54
CA LEU A 99 27.02 -7.16 -15.22
C LEU A 99 25.85 -7.06 -14.24
N ALA A 100 25.03 -6.00 -14.36
CA ALA A 100 23.94 -5.74 -13.41
C ALA A 100 22.71 -6.63 -13.63
N LEU A 101 22.31 -6.86 -14.89
CA LEU A 101 21.07 -7.56 -15.24
C LEU A 101 20.90 -8.97 -14.64
N PRO A 102 21.89 -9.89 -14.74
CA PRO A 102 21.69 -11.25 -14.22
C PRO A 102 21.50 -11.27 -12.70
N SER A 103 22.15 -10.36 -11.98
CA SER A 103 21.99 -10.24 -10.53
C SER A 103 20.60 -9.71 -10.14
N TRP A 104 20.06 -8.78 -10.92
CA TRP A 104 18.78 -8.13 -10.65
C TRP A 104 17.59 -9.09 -10.82
N MET A 105 17.62 -9.95 -11.85
CA MET A 105 16.59 -10.98 -12.06
C MET A 105 16.51 -11.95 -10.88
N ASN A 106 17.66 -12.40 -10.38
CA ASN A 106 17.74 -13.28 -9.23
C ASN A 106 17.27 -12.58 -7.94
N ALA A 107 17.62 -11.31 -7.74
CA ALA A 107 17.16 -10.52 -6.59
C ALA A 107 15.63 -10.37 -6.59
N ARG A 108 15.01 -10.14 -7.75
CA ARG A 108 13.55 -10.06 -7.88
C ARG A 108 12.86 -11.38 -7.56
N ALA A 109 13.36 -12.50 -8.09
CA ALA A 109 12.82 -13.83 -7.78
C ALA A 109 12.94 -14.18 -6.28
N ARG A 110 14.08 -13.84 -5.66
CA ARG A 110 14.28 -13.99 -4.21
C ARG A 110 13.37 -13.09 -3.38
N ALA A 111 13.06 -11.88 -3.84
CA ALA A 111 12.09 -11.02 -3.16
C ALA A 111 10.67 -11.60 -3.24
N GLN A 112 10.26 -12.12 -4.41
CA GLN A 112 8.94 -12.72 -4.59
C GLN A 112 8.73 -13.97 -3.72
N THR A 113 9.73 -14.86 -3.65
CA THR A 113 9.71 -16.04 -2.76
C THR A 113 9.61 -15.63 -1.29
N ARG A 114 10.46 -14.70 -0.82
CA ARG A 114 10.44 -14.20 0.57
C ARG A 114 9.11 -13.56 0.96
N THR A 115 8.54 -12.73 0.10
CA THR A 115 7.22 -12.11 0.34
C THR A 115 6.13 -13.18 0.42
N CYS A 116 6.16 -14.17 -0.48
CA CYS A 116 5.20 -15.27 -0.45
C CYS A 116 5.29 -16.08 0.85
N VAL A 117 6.49 -16.45 1.29
CA VAL A 117 6.69 -17.19 2.56
C VAL A 117 6.24 -16.36 3.76
N THR A 118 6.48 -15.04 3.74
CA THR A 118 6.00 -14.14 4.79
C THR A 118 4.46 -14.08 4.85
N ASN A 119 3.80 -14.01 3.69
CA ASN A 119 2.34 -14.04 3.62
C ASN A 119 1.76 -15.38 4.10
N LEU A 120 2.38 -16.50 3.73
CA LEU A 120 1.97 -17.83 4.22
C LEU A 120 2.12 -17.95 5.73
N ARG A 121 3.20 -17.38 6.31
CA ARG A 121 3.40 -17.29 7.77
C ARG A 121 2.29 -16.49 8.44
N GLN A 122 1.92 -15.33 7.87
CA GLN A 122 0.84 -14.51 8.41
C GLN A 122 -0.51 -15.23 8.38
N ILE A 123 -0.84 -15.91 7.28
CA ILE A 123 -2.06 -16.71 7.17
C ILE A 123 -2.06 -17.86 8.18
N HIS A 124 -0.92 -18.56 8.34
CA HIS A 124 -0.83 -19.64 9.30
C HIS A 124 -1.04 -19.13 10.73
N GLN A 125 -0.38 -18.04 11.13
CA GLN A 125 -0.56 -17.44 12.44
C GLN A 125 -2.02 -17.04 12.68
N ALA A 126 -2.67 -16.41 11.70
CA ALA A 126 -4.09 -16.07 11.79
C ALA A 126 -4.99 -17.30 11.94
N LYS A 127 -4.67 -18.40 11.24
CA LYS A 127 -5.39 -19.66 11.37
C LYS A 127 -5.24 -20.30 12.76
N GLU A 128 -4.04 -20.31 13.32
CA GLU A 128 -3.82 -20.80 14.69
C GLU A 128 -4.58 -19.96 15.72
N MET A 129 -4.56 -18.63 15.56
CA MET A 129 -5.35 -17.74 16.42
C MET A 129 -6.86 -17.98 16.30
N TYR A 130 -7.35 -18.22 15.08
CA TYR A 130 -8.74 -18.61 14.84
C TYR A 130 -9.07 -19.92 15.55
N ALA A 131 -8.24 -20.97 15.37
CA ALA A 131 -8.44 -22.28 15.99
C ALA A 131 -8.51 -22.21 17.52
N LEU A 132 -7.66 -21.38 18.14
CA LEU A 132 -7.66 -21.13 19.58
C LEU A 132 -8.91 -20.39 20.04
N ALA A 133 -9.40 -19.41 19.26
CA ALA A 133 -10.58 -18.62 19.58
C ALA A 133 -11.88 -19.43 19.45
N THR A 134 -12.01 -20.26 18.41
CA THR A 134 -13.21 -21.06 18.12
C THR A 134 -13.16 -22.48 18.69
N ARG A 135 -12.05 -22.86 19.34
CA ARG A 135 -11.80 -24.21 19.88
C ARG A 135 -11.99 -25.30 18.83
N THR A 136 -11.52 -25.03 17.61
CA THR A 136 -11.67 -25.95 16.48
C THR A 136 -10.50 -26.91 16.42
N SER A 137 -10.78 -28.20 16.21
CA SER A 137 -9.75 -29.25 16.11
C SER A 137 -9.09 -29.29 14.72
N ASN A 138 -7.93 -29.94 14.65
CA ASN A 138 -7.25 -30.24 13.39
C ASN A 138 -8.18 -30.95 12.41
N GLY A 139 -8.09 -30.60 11.12
CA GLY A 139 -8.90 -31.15 10.04
C GLY A 139 -10.19 -30.40 9.73
N ALA A 140 -10.56 -29.39 10.53
CA ALA A 140 -11.70 -28.54 10.19
C ALA A 140 -11.39 -27.63 8.99
N SER A 141 -12.37 -27.52 8.09
CA SER A 141 -12.38 -26.57 6.97
C SER A 141 -12.38 -25.14 7.48
N VAL A 142 -11.53 -24.29 6.90
CA VAL A 142 -11.42 -22.86 7.22
C VAL A 142 -11.37 -22.07 5.91
N ASN A 143 -12.19 -21.03 5.80
CA ASN A 143 -12.19 -20.16 4.64
C ASN A 143 -11.47 -18.84 4.94
N MET A 144 -10.99 -18.16 3.90
CA MET A 144 -10.32 -16.86 4.08
C MET A 144 -11.27 -15.78 4.68
N SER A 145 -12.58 -15.92 4.50
CA SER A 145 -13.61 -15.10 5.12
C SER A 145 -13.70 -15.22 6.64
N ASP A 146 -13.19 -16.31 7.21
CA ASP A 146 -13.17 -16.51 8.67
C ASP A 146 -11.96 -15.81 9.31
N LEU A 147 -10.89 -15.61 8.52
CA LEU A 147 -9.65 -14.96 8.95
C LEU A 147 -9.73 -13.43 8.82
N VAL A 148 -10.28 -12.93 7.70
CA VAL A 148 -10.42 -11.50 7.43
C VAL A 148 -11.82 -11.02 7.82
N PRO A 149 -12.00 -9.90 8.57
CA PRO A 149 -10.99 -8.93 9.00
C PRO A 149 -10.46 -9.15 10.42
N ASN A 150 -10.87 -10.21 11.12
CA ASN A 150 -10.68 -10.34 12.56
C ASN A 150 -9.24 -10.71 12.97
N TYR A 151 -8.56 -11.52 12.16
CA TYR A 151 -7.21 -12.04 12.43
C TYR A 151 -6.19 -11.59 11.39
N LEU A 152 -6.66 -11.14 10.22
CA LEU A 152 -5.85 -10.63 9.12
C LEU A 152 -6.47 -9.33 8.59
N GLN A 153 -5.68 -8.28 8.41
CA GLN A 153 -6.18 -6.96 8.03
C GLN A 153 -6.75 -6.90 6.60
N ALA A 154 -6.14 -7.66 5.69
CA ALA A 154 -6.57 -7.79 4.31
C ALA A 154 -6.09 -9.15 3.78
N GLU A 155 -6.73 -9.64 2.73
CA GLU A 155 -6.30 -10.85 2.05
C GLU A 155 -4.98 -10.58 1.28
N PRO A 156 -3.87 -11.26 1.63
CA PRO A 156 -2.62 -11.08 0.93
C PRO A 156 -2.67 -11.79 -0.43
N PHE A 157 -2.00 -11.22 -1.43
CA PHE A 157 -1.90 -11.81 -2.77
C PHE A 157 -0.52 -12.43 -3.02
N CYS A 158 -0.42 -13.35 -3.99
CA CYS A 158 0.85 -13.90 -4.43
C CYS A 158 1.51 -13.02 -5.51
N PRO A 159 2.72 -12.47 -5.28
CA PRO A 159 3.42 -11.65 -6.28
C PRO A 159 4.03 -12.47 -7.44
N ALA A 160 4.14 -13.79 -7.28
CA ALA A 160 4.59 -14.71 -8.33
C ALA A 160 3.42 -15.29 -9.14
N GLY A 161 2.22 -15.38 -8.55
CA GLY A 161 1.02 -15.97 -9.16
C GLY A 161 0.09 -14.96 -9.84
N GLY A 162 0.60 -13.79 -10.25
CA GLY A 162 -0.22 -12.78 -10.92
C GLY A 162 -1.38 -12.23 -10.09
N GLY A 163 -1.27 -12.28 -8.76
CA GLY A 163 -2.34 -11.84 -7.84
C GLY A 163 -3.33 -12.95 -7.43
N ALA A 164 -3.08 -14.21 -7.79
CA ALA A 164 -3.90 -15.32 -7.33
C ALA A 164 -3.93 -15.42 -5.78
N PRO A 165 -5.09 -15.76 -5.19
CA PRO A 165 -5.26 -15.89 -3.74
C PRO A 165 -4.56 -17.16 -3.20
N TYR A 166 -4.24 -17.14 -1.91
CA TYR A 166 -3.69 -18.31 -1.22
C TYR A 166 -4.79 -19.33 -0.89
N THR A 167 -4.40 -20.61 -0.84
CA THR A 167 -5.30 -21.68 -0.42
C THR A 167 -5.16 -21.91 1.08
N VAL A 168 -6.23 -21.59 1.82
CA VAL A 168 -6.31 -21.83 3.26
C VAL A 168 -6.66 -23.31 3.44
N ASN A 169 -5.66 -24.13 3.68
CA ASN A 169 -5.87 -25.55 3.98
C ASN A 169 -6.45 -25.73 5.40
N PRO A 170 -7.08 -26.87 5.71
CA PRO A 170 -7.67 -27.16 7.03
C PRO A 170 -6.73 -26.89 8.21
N ILE A 171 -7.31 -26.72 9.40
CA ILE A 171 -6.52 -26.52 10.64
C ILE A 171 -5.53 -27.69 10.82
N GLY A 172 -4.27 -27.36 11.15
CA GLY A 172 -3.18 -28.34 11.25
C GLY A 172 -2.45 -28.69 9.95
N THR A 173 -2.91 -28.22 8.79
CA THR A 173 -2.18 -28.35 7.51
C THR A 173 -1.65 -26.99 7.03
N PRO A 174 -0.40 -26.84 6.61
CA PRO A 174 0.14 -25.51 6.24
C PRO A 174 -0.61 -24.91 5.03
N PRO A 175 -0.83 -23.58 4.97
CA PRO A 175 -1.42 -22.94 3.79
C PRO A 175 -0.49 -23.08 2.58
N THR A 176 -1.07 -23.13 1.38
CA THR A 176 -0.31 -23.36 0.14
C THR A 176 -0.41 -22.20 -0.85
N CYS A 177 0.69 -21.97 -1.57
CA CYS A 177 0.76 -21.00 -2.65
C CYS A 177 0.07 -21.55 -3.91
N PRO A 178 -0.72 -20.75 -4.64
CA PRO A 178 -1.46 -21.21 -5.83
C PRO A 178 -0.58 -21.67 -6.99
N THR A 179 0.68 -21.25 -7.05
CA THR A 179 1.58 -21.55 -8.17
C THR A 179 2.41 -22.82 -8.00
N GLY A 180 2.45 -23.41 -6.80
CA GLY A 180 3.25 -24.63 -6.54
C GLY A 180 4.74 -24.52 -6.88
N LEU A 181 5.27 -23.29 -7.02
CA LEU A 181 6.65 -23.04 -7.43
C LEU A 181 7.65 -23.50 -6.33
N PRO A 182 8.83 -24.01 -6.71
CA PRO A 182 9.87 -24.35 -5.75
C PRO A 182 10.30 -23.11 -4.95
N GLY A 183 10.37 -23.23 -3.63
CA GLY A 183 10.68 -22.11 -2.71
C GLY A 183 9.49 -21.24 -2.29
N HIS A 184 8.27 -21.56 -2.76
CA HIS A 184 7.00 -20.94 -2.34
C HIS A 184 6.19 -21.83 -1.39
N THR A 185 6.87 -22.61 -0.57
CA THR A 185 6.28 -23.49 0.44
C THR A 185 6.54 -22.94 1.82
N PHE A 186 5.58 -23.13 2.72
CA PHE A 186 5.74 -22.80 4.11
C PHE A 186 5.93 -24.08 4.92
N ASP A 187 7.17 -24.34 5.33
CA ASP A 187 7.52 -25.39 6.27
C ASP A 187 7.82 -24.77 7.64
N TRP A 188 7.14 -25.25 8.67
CA TRP A 188 7.36 -24.83 10.06
C TRP A 188 8.68 -25.34 10.64
N ASN A 189 9.28 -26.36 10.01
CA ASN A 189 10.54 -26.94 10.47
C ASN A 189 11.77 -26.13 10.07
N GLY A 190 11.59 -24.95 9.44
CA GLY A 190 12.67 -23.99 9.25
C GLY A 190 13.62 -24.29 8.10
N ASN A 191 13.22 -25.09 7.11
CA ASN A 191 13.97 -25.34 5.88
C ASN A 191 13.44 -24.51 4.70
#